data_AF-A0A1H3KBP9-F1
#
_entry.id   AF-A0A1H3KBP9-F1
#
_cell.length_a   1.000
_cell.length_b   1.000
_cell.length_c   1.000
_cell.angle_alpha   90.00
_cell.angle_beta   90.00
_cell.angle_gamma   90.00
#
_symmetry.space_group_name_H-M   'P 1'
#
loop_
_entity.id
_entity.type
_entity.pdbx_description
1 polymer ?
#
loop_
_entity_poly.entity_id
_entity_poly.type
_entity_poly.pdbx_seq_one_letter_code
_entity_poly.pdbx_strand_id
1 'polypeptide(L)'
;MITYWPSYYKEFRCKAGDCLHTCCAGWEIGIDRKSMKRFMAVPEIAAKIKDGGFVLREDGRCPFLRDDNLCDMIIGHGEDFICDICKEHPRFYNDCGDHIEAGIGLVCEEACQLVISSDGFELIAGDGSKTPLPEYIVSILDTTRPLPKRLKDISGGRRANSKLRAEIFDGMEVLDDKWTQLLNKIITDPVSEADEDRTVNENEKELANFAAYLLYRYKGAGRFAAEATYLIADLAAKGCGIQEVARVFSGEVEYSDINIDEALETFK
;
A
#
# COMPACT_ATOMS: atom_id res chain seq x y z
N MET A 1 -18.05 12.89 -13.59
CA MET A 1 -17.30 12.87 -12.32
C MET A 1 -15.83 12.97 -12.69
N ILE A 2 -15.12 13.98 -12.17
CA ILE A 2 -13.68 14.16 -12.45
C ILE A 2 -12.91 13.15 -11.60
N THR A 3 -11.82 12.60 -12.14
CA THR A 3 -10.89 11.77 -11.37
C THR A 3 -9.59 12.54 -11.16
N TYR A 4 -9.05 12.50 -9.95
CA TYR A 4 -7.74 13.02 -9.60
C TYR A 4 -6.81 11.88 -9.21
N TRP A 5 -5.52 12.02 -9.48
CA TRP A 5 -4.50 11.07 -9.04
C TRP A 5 -3.15 11.76 -8.81
N PRO A 6 -2.29 11.20 -7.95
CA PRO A 6 -0.91 11.65 -7.83
C PRO A 6 -0.15 11.50 -9.16
N SER A 7 0.82 12.35 -9.45
CA SER A 7 1.60 12.34 -10.70
C SER A 7 2.20 10.98 -11.06
N TYR A 8 2.70 10.25 -10.05
CA TYR A 8 3.28 8.91 -10.22
C TYR A 8 2.27 7.82 -10.62
N TYR A 9 0.96 8.05 -10.46
CA TYR A 9 -0.08 7.03 -10.69
C TYR A 9 -0.03 6.42 -12.10
N LYS A 10 0.22 7.24 -13.12
CA LYS A 10 0.27 6.79 -14.52
C LYS A 10 1.56 6.08 -14.89
N GLU A 11 2.60 6.23 -14.08
CA GLU A 11 3.91 5.61 -14.27
C GLU A 11 3.89 4.12 -13.91
N PHE A 12 2.98 3.71 -13.01
CA PHE A 12 2.86 2.33 -12.60
C PHE A 12 2.63 1.37 -13.78
N ARG A 13 3.49 0.36 -13.87
CA ARG A 13 3.38 -0.79 -14.75
C ARG A 13 3.73 -2.05 -13.97
N CYS A 14 2.96 -3.11 -14.18
CA CYS A 14 3.27 -4.40 -13.59
C CYS A 14 4.64 -4.87 -14.13
N LYS A 15 5.54 -5.32 -13.24
CA LYS A 15 6.83 -5.88 -13.64
C LYS A 15 6.73 -7.33 -14.17
N ALA A 16 5.52 -7.88 -14.20
CA ALA A 16 5.22 -9.22 -14.65
C ALA A 16 6.12 -10.27 -13.96
N GLY A 17 7.00 -10.92 -14.73
CA GLY A 17 7.88 -11.98 -14.25
C GLY A 17 8.92 -11.54 -13.22
N ASP A 18 9.27 -10.25 -13.22
CA ASP A 18 10.37 -9.71 -12.41
C ASP A 18 9.95 -9.33 -10.98
N CYS A 19 8.72 -9.64 -10.58
CA CYS A 19 8.23 -9.40 -9.23
C CYS A 19 8.82 -10.42 -8.22
N LEU A 20 9.44 -9.94 -7.15
CA LEU A 20 9.86 -10.77 -6.01
C LEU A 20 8.66 -11.12 -5.11
N HIS A 21 7.75 -10.16 -4.94
CA HIS A 21 6.53 -10.24 -4.15
C HIS A 21 5.31 -10.25 -5.08
N THR A 22 5.11 -11.36 -5.79
CA THR A 22 4.02 -11.46 -6.77
C THR A 22 2.64 -11.40 -6.11
N CYS A 23 1.78 -10.52 -6.62
CA CYS A 23 0.36 -10.48 -6.25
C CYS A 23 -0.43 -11.63 -6.89
N CYS A 24 0.18 -12.47 -7.73
CA CYS A 24 -0.48 -13.63 -8.34
C CYS A 24 -0.37 -14.90 -7.46
N ALA A 25 -0.16 -14.75 -6.15
CA ALA A 25 -0.09 -15.84 -5.19
C ALA A 25 -0.53 -15.38 -3.79
N GLY A 26 -0.96 -16.32 -2.96
CA GLY A 26 -1.17 -16.09 -1.53
C GLY A 26 -2.52 -15.50 -1.12
N TRP A 27 -3.43 -15.22 -2.06
CA TRP A 27 -4.78 -14.74 -1.77
C TRP A 27 -5.78 -15.16 -2.86
N GLU A 28 -7.06 -15.10 -2.53
CA GLU A 28 -8.15 -15.48 -3.44
C GLU A 28 -8.41 -14.38 -4.48
N ILE A 29 -8.31 -14.74 -5.75
CA ILE A 29 -8.58 -13.83 -6.87
C ILE A 29 -10.04 -14.02 -7.31
N GLY A 30 -10.91 -13.12 -6.88
CA GLY A 30 -12.30 -13.07 -7.32
C GLY A 30 -12.44 -12.66 -8.78
N ILE A 31 -13.36 -13.30 -9.51
CA ILE A 31 -13.56 -13.09 -10.95
C ILE A 31 -14.84 -12.27 -11.16
N ASP A 32 -14.68 -11.09 -11.78
CA ASP A 32 -15.83 -10.24 -12.12
C ASP A 32 -16.77 -10.93 -13.13
N ARG A 33 -18.05 -10.51 -13.13
CA ARG A 33 -19.09 -11.14 -13.95
C ARG A 33 -18.80 -11.10 -15.46
N LYS A 34 -18.10 -10.07 -15.96
CA LYS A 34 -17.80 -9.97 -17.40
C LYS A 34 -16.70 -10.95 -17.76
N SER A 35 -15.68 -11.05 -16.92
CA SER A 35 -14.55 -11.97 -17.10
C SER A 35 -14.97 -13.42 -16.92
N MET A 36 -15.83 -13.72 -15.95
CA MET A 36 -16.44 -15.04 -15.79
C MET A 36 -17.08 -15.53 -17.09
N LYS A 37 -17.88 -14.68 -17.76
CA LYS A 37 -18.50 -15.05 -19.05
C LYS A 37 -17.46 -15.37 -20.13
N ARG A 38 -16.35 -14.63 -20.19
CA ARG A 38 -15.26 -14.89 -21.15
C ARG A 38 -14.53 -16.18 -20.81
N PHE A 39 -14.19 -16.38 -19.53
CA PHE A 39 -13.43 -17.53 -19.06
C PHE A 39 -14.20 -18.85 -19.21
N MET A 40 -15.51 -18.83 -18.97
CA MET A 40 -16.35 -20.02 -19.15
C MET A 40 -16.47 -20.47 -20.62
N ALA A 41 -16.13 -19.61 -21.59
CA ALA A 41 -16.08 -19.99 -23.01
C ALA A 41 -14.76 -20.67 -23.41
N VAL A 42 -13.78 -20.73 -22.50
CA VAL A 42 -12.44 -21.28 -22.73
C VAL A 42 -12.25 -22.47 -21.76
N PRO A 43 -12.43 -23.73 -22.21
CA PRO A 43 -12.51 -24.91 -21.34
C PRO A 43 -11.33 -25.07 -20.37
N GLU A 44 -10.11 -24.80 -20.82
CA GLU A 44 -8.89 -24.89 -20.03
C GLU A 44 -8.84 -23.87 -18.89
N ILE A 45 -9.46 -22.70 -19.07
CA ILE A 45 -9.56 -21.66 -18.03
C ILE A 45 -10.73 -21.97 -17.10
N ALA A 46 -11.88 -22.33 -17.65
CA ALA A 46 -13.08 -22.71 -16.90
C ALA A 46 -12.81 -23.84 -15.90
N ALA A 47 -11.98 -24.82 -16.29
CA ALA A 47 -11.58 -25.94 -15.43
C ALA A 47 -10.77 -25.53 -14.18
N LYS A 48 -10.28 -24.29 -14.12
CA LYS A 48 -9.51 -23.72 -13.00
C LYS A 48 -10.31 -22.74 -12.16
N ILE A 49 -11.63 -22.67 -12.34
CA ILE A 49 -12.51 -21.75 -11.63
C ILE A 49 -13.47 -22.54 -10.73
N LYS A 50 -13.65 -22.06 -9.50
CA LYS A 50 -14.63 -22.59 -8.55
C LYS A 50 -15.15 -21.46 -7.67
N ASP A 51 -16.45 -21.49 -7.38
CA ASP A 51 -17.11 -20.56 -6.43
C ASP A 51 -16.89 -19.06 -6.73
N GLY A 52 -16.62 -18.72 -7.99
CA GLY A 52 -16.39 -17.33 -8.42
C GLY A 52 -14.93 -16.87 -8.41
N GLY A 53 -13.99 -17.72 -7.98
CA GLY A 53 -12.56 -17.43 -7.95
C GLY A 53 -11.71 -18.46 -8.70
N PHE A 54 -10.42 -18.16 -8.86
CA PHE A 54 -9.46 -19.13 -9.37
C PHE A 54 -9.10 -20.15 -8.28
N VAL A 55 -9.06 -21.43 -8.66
CA VAL A 55 -8.52 -22.51 -7.81
C VAL A 55 -7.00 -22.42 -7.84
N LEU A 56 -6.42 -21.97 -6.74
CA LEU A 56 -4.97 -21.87 -6.59
C LEU A 56 -4.29 -23.25 -6.69
N ARG A 57 -3.04 -23.24 -7.14
CA ARG A 57 -2.12 -24.38 -7.08
C ARG A 57 -1.83 -24.77 -5.63
N GLU A 58 -1.26 -25.96 -5.40
CA GLU A 58 -0.87 -26.43 -4.06
C GLU A 58 0.13 -25.50 -3.36
N ASP A 59 0.96 -24.80 -4.13
CA ASP A 59 1.92 -23.80 -3.65
C ASP A 59 1.29 -22.41 -3.45
N GLY A 60 -0.03 -22.29 -3.53
CA GLY A 60 -0.78 -21.04 -3.36
C GLY A 60 -0.67 -20.06 -4.53
N ARG A 61 -0.05 -20.46 -5.65
CA ARG A 61 0.06 -19.62 -6.85
C ARG A 61 -1.23 -19.68 -7.70
N CYS A 62 -1.52 -18.58 -8.39
CA CYS A 62 -2.56 -18.54 -9.42
C CYS A 62 -2.32 -19.66 -10.44
N PRO A 63 -3.37 -20.39 -10.89
CA PRO A 63 -3.22 -21.52 -11.82
C PRO A 63 -2.71 -21.12 -13.20
N PHE A 64 -2.71 -19.83 -13.53
CA PHE A 64 -2.19 -19.27 -14.78
C PHE A 64 -0.83 -18.58 -14.59
N LEU A 65 -0.27 -18.60 -13.38
CA LEU A 65 1.07 -18.10 -13.12
C LEU A 65 2.08 -19.22 -13.39
N ARG A 66 2.85 -19.04 -14.46
CA ARG A 66 3.92 -19.95 -14.86
C ARG A 66 5.07 -19.93 -13.86
N ASP A 67 6.01 -20.85 -14.01
CA ASP A 67 7.18 -20.92 -13.15
C ASP A 67 8.19 -19.79 -13.40
N ASP A 68 8.10 -19.13 -14.57
CA ASP A 68 8.83 -17.88 -14.91
C ASP A 68 8.08 -16.60 -14.45
N ASN A 69 7.06 -16.74 -13.59
CA ASN A 69 6.21 -15.66 -13.08
C ASN A 69 5.41 -14.88 -14.14
N LEU A 70 5.34 -15.34 -15.39
CA LEU A 70 4.47 -14.74 -16.40
C LEU A 70 3.06 -15.35 -16.37
N CYS A 71 2.07 -14.54 -16.75
CA CYS A 71 0.67 -14.96 -16.81
C CYS A 71 0.35 -15.61 -18.16
N ASP A 72 0.00 -16.90 -18.16
CA ASP A 72 -0.38 -17.63 -19.38
C ASP A 72 -1.61 -17.01 -20.07
N MET A 73 -2.54 -16.41 -19.32
CA MET A 73 -3.72 -15.75 -19.91
C MET A 73 -3.33 -14.52 -20.72
N ILE A 74 -2.40 -13.71 -20.20
CA ILE A 74 -1.89 -12.54 -20.92
C ILE A 74 -1.12 -12.97 -22.16
N ILE A 75 -0.26 -14.00 -22.04
CA ILE A 75 0.51 -14.54 -23.16
C ILE A 75 -0.41 -15.07 -24.27
N GLY A 76 -1.44 -15.84 -23.91
CA GLY A 76 -2.32 -16.50 -24.88
C GLY A 76 -3.41 -15.61 -25.46
N HIS A 77 -3.91 -14.63 -24.69
CA HIS A 77 -5.12 -13.86 -25.05
C HIS A 77 -4.97 -12.35 -24.95
N GLY A 78 -3.83 -11.83 -24.47
CA GLY A 78 -3.57 -10.40 -24.28
C GLY A 78 -4.05 -9.85 -22.92
N GLU A 79 -3.56 -8.66 -22.56
CA GLU A 79 -3.86 -7.99 -21.29
C GLU A 79 -5.35 -7.68 -21.10
N ASP A 80 -6.09 -7.48 -22.18
CA ASP A 80 -7.53 -7.22 -22.10
C ASP A 80 -8.35 -8.44 -21.68
N PHE A 81 -7.75 -9.63 -21.69
CA PHE A 81 -8.45 -10.86 -21.39
C PHE A 81 -8.69 -11.08 -19.89
N ILE A 82 -7.73 -10.68 -19.03
CA ILE A 82 -7.77 -10.92 -17.58
C ILE A 82 -8.93 -10.18 -16.86
N CYS A 83 -9.19 -10.56 -15.60
CA CYS A 83 -10.27 -9.99 -14.80
C CYS A 83 -9.92 -8.61 -14.23
N ASP A 84 -10.94 -7.85 -13.83
CA ASP A 84 -10.79 -6.46 -13.39
C ASP A 84 -9.80 -6.35 -12.23
N ILE A 85 -9.85 -7.26 -11.25
CA ILE A 85 -8.90 -7.24 -10.13
C ILE A 85 -7.43 -7.40 -10.58
N CYS A 86 -7.16 -8.25 -11.58
CA CYS A 86 -5.81 -8.43 -12.11
C CYS A 86 -5.35 -7.24 -12.97
N LYS A 87 -6.28 -6.51 -13.60
CA LYS A 87 -5.97 -5.30 -14.39
C LYS A 87 -5.71 -4.09 -13.50
N GLU A 88 -6.52 -3.97 -12.46
CA GLU A 88 -6.55 -2.79 -11.62
C GLU A 88 -5.54 -2.86 -10.50
N HIS A 89 -5.27 -4.02 -9.90
CA HIS A 89 -4.34 -4.13 -8.78
C HIS A 89 -2.96 -3.52 -9.10
N PRO A 90 -2.39 -2.69 -8.20
CA PRO A 90 -2.83 -2.36 -6.83
C PRO A 90 -3.66 -1.06 -6.74
N ARG A 91 -4.32 -0.63 -7.82
CA ARG A 91 -5.05 0.65 -7.83
C ARG A 91 -6.21 0.65 -6.84
N PHE A 92 -6.40 1.79 -6.19
CA PHE A 92 -7.56 2.09 -5.35
C PHE A 92 -8.28 3.33 -5.86
N TYR A 93 -9.56 3.45 -5.49
CA TYR A 93 -10.43 4.55 -5.87
C TYR A 93 -11.27 4.99 -4.67
N ASN A 94 -11.10 6.24 -4.25
CA ASN A 94 -11.87 6.87 -3.19
C ASN A 94 -12.98 7.72 -3.81
N ASP A 95 -14.24 7.35 -3.56
CA ASP A 95 -15.40 8.17 -3.96
C ASP A 95 -15.59 9.32 -2.97
N CYS A 96 -15.42 10.55 -3.46
CA CYS A 96 -15.56 11.78 -2.67
C CYS A 96 -16.91 12.47 -2.90
N GLY A 97 -17.84 11.83 -3.60
CA GLY A 97 -19.18 12.33 -3.93
C GLY A 97 -19.21 13.18 -5.19
N ASP A 98 -18.39 14.23 -5.27
CA ASP A 98 -18.30 15.12 -6.45
C ASP A 98 -17.15 14.74 -7.42
N HIS A 99 -16.16 14.00 -6.93
CA HIS A 99 -15.03 13.49 -7.70
C HIS A 99 -14.55 12.13 -7.18
N ILE A 100 -13.65 11.50 -7.94
CA ILE A 100 -12.93 10.28 -7.54
C ILE A 100 -11.46 10.62 -7.33
N GLU A 101 -10.85 10.08 -6.30
CA GLU A 101 -9.40 10.08 -6.11
C GLU A 101 -8.84 8.69 -6.34
N ALA A 102 -7.94 8.54 -7.31
CA ALA A 102 -7.31 7.29 -7.67
C ALA A 102 -5.85 7.27 -7.20
N GLY A 103 -5.37 6.10 -6.76
CA GLY A 103 -3.99 5.90 -6.34
C GLY A 103 -3.55 4.46 -6.54
N ILE A 104 -2.34 4.13 -6.09
CA ILE A 104 -1.76 2.78 -6.14
C ILE A 104 -1.37 2.31 -4.73
N GLY A 105 -1.72 1.09 -4.37
CA GLY A 105 -1.45 0.47 -3.07
C GLY A 105 0.01 0.05 -2.91
N LEU A 106 0.57 0.25 -1.71
CA LEU A 106 1.99 -0.03 -1.44
C LEU A 106 2.29 -1.54 -1.29
N VAL A 107 1.29 -2.41 -1.20
CA VAL A 107 1.51 -3.88 -1.12
C VAL A 107 2.27 -4.42 -2.33
N CYS A 108 2.17 -3.74 -3.49
CA CYS A 108 2.95 -4.06 -4.68
C CYS A 108 4.32 -3.36 -4.61
N GLU A 109 5.40 -4.14 -4.74
CA GLU A 109 6.77 -3.62 -4.64
C GLU A 109 7.09 -2.50 -5.63
N GLU A 110 6.55 -2.55 -6.85
CA GLU A 110 6.76 -1.50 -7.85
C GLU A 110 5.98 -0.22 -7.52
N ALA A 111 4.73 -0.37 -7.06
CA ALA A 111 3.96 0.78 -6.60
C ALA A 111 4.60 1.43 -5.36
N CYS A 112 5.09 0.61 -4.43
CA CYS A 112 5.82 1.08 -3.26
C CYS A 112 7.07 1.87 -3.66
N GLN A 113 7.87 1.33 -4.57
CA GLN A 113 9.06 1.98 -5.12
C GLN A 113 8.72 3.35 -5.74
N LEU A 114 7.68 3.43 -6.57
CA LEU A 114 7.25 4.67 -7.22
C LEU A 114 6.81 5.73 -6.20
N VAL A 115 6.01 5.34 -5.20
CA VAL A 115 5.50 6.27 -4.18
C VAL A 115 6.62 6.74 -3.26
N ILE A 116 7.36 5.80 -2.65
CA ILE A 116 8.37 6.10 -1.63
C ILE A 116 9.53 6.91 -2.21
N SER A 117 9.93 6.64 -3.45
CA SER A 117 11.07 7.33 -4.08
C SER A 117 10.68 8.56 -4.90
N SER A 118 9.39 8.93 -4.95
CA SER A 118 8.93 10.08 -5.74
C SER A 118 9.64 11.38 -5.35
N ASP A 119 10.04 12.19 -6.35
CA ASP A 119 10.66 13.51 -6.14
C ASP A 119 9.64 14.62 -5.80
N GLY A 120 8.35 14.31 -5.87
CA GLY A 120 7.29 15.23 -5.50
C GLY A 120 5.91 14.58 -5.51
N PHE A 121 4.94 15.30 -4.96
CA PHE A 121 3.54 14.89 -4.98
C PHE A 121 2.77 15.98 -5.72
N GLU A 122 2.32 15.71 -6.94
CA GLU A 122 1.42 16.61 -7.66
C GLU A 122 0.08 15.90 -7.85
N LEU A 123 -1.03 16.61 -7.66
CA LEU A 123 -2.35 16.06 -7.89
C LEU A 123 -2.85 16.51 -9.27
N ILE A 124 -3.13 15.53 -10.14
CA ILE A 124 -3.45 15.73 -11.55
C ILE A 124 -4.90 15.32 -11.79
N ALA A 125 -5.67 16.15 -12.48
CA ALA A 125 -7.03 15.85 -12.89
C ALA A 125 -7.08 15.00 -14.17
N GLY A 126 -8.26 14.44 -14.45
CA GLY A 126 -8.52 13.58 -15.61
C GLY A 126 -8.14 14.18 -16.98
N ASP A 127 -8.23 15.50 -17.10
CA ASP A 127 -7.88 16.28 -18.29
C ASP A 127 -6.40 16.68 -18.37
N GLY A 128 -5.59 16.29 -17.38
CA GLY A 128 -4.17 16.61 -17.27
C GLY A 128 -3.84 17.91 -16.56
N SER A 129 -4.84 18.67 -16.10
CA SER A 129 -4.59 19.89 -15.32
C SER A 129 -4.06 19.57 -13.92
N LYS A 130 -3.17 20.43 -13.39
CA LYS A 130 -2.72 20.36 -12.00
C LYS A 130 -3.78 20.99 -11.09
N THR A 131 -4.07 20.33 -9.98
CA THR A 131 -4.94 20.86 -8.94
C THR A 131 -4.12 21.15 -7.68
N PRO A 132 -4.49 22.16 -6.87
CA PRO A 132 -3.81 22.42 -5.60
C PRO A 132 -3.87 21.20 -4.67
N LEU A 133 -2.76 20.93 -3.99
CA LEU A 133 -2.75 19.90 -2.94
C LEU A 133 -3.57 20.36 -1.73
N PRO A 134 -4.24 19.43 -1.03
CA PRO A 134 -4.80 19.71 0.27
C PRO A 134 -3.73 20.19 1.27
N GLU A 135 -4.10 21.10 2.16
CA GLU A 135 -3.17 21.73 3.11
C GLU A 135 -2.43 20.71 3.99
N TYR A 136 -3.10 19.63 4.40
CA TYR A 136 -2.47 18.57 5.20
C TYR A 136 -1.36 17.82 4.43
N ILE A 137 -1.48 17.68 3.10
CA ILE A 137 -0.43 17.12 2.25
C ILE A 137 0.71 18.15 2.07
N VAL A 138 0.36 19.42 1.86
CA VAL A 138 1.37 20.50 1.77
C VAL A 138 2.20 20.57 3.06
N SER A 139 1.56 20.48 4.22
CA SER A 139 2.24 20.56 5.51
C SER A 139 3.23 19.41 5.72
N ILE A 140 2.88 18.17 5.32
CA ILE A 140 3.79 17.03 5.48
C ILE A 140 4.94 17.05 4.47
N LEU A 141 4.78 17.70 3.33
CA LEU A 141 5.81 17.83 2.29
C LEU A 141 6.66 19.11 2.40
N ASP A 142 6.38 19.96 3.40
CA ASP A 142 7.10 21.22 3.64
C ASP A 142 8.51 20.99 4.20
N THR A 143 9.49 20.90 3.31
CA THR A 143 10.91 20.68 3.65
C THR A 143 11.58 21.86 4.36
N THR A 144 10.88 22.99 4.56
CA THR A 144 11.42 24.10 5.37
C THR A 144 11.41 23.78 6.87
N ARG A 145 10.71 22.71 7.28
CA ARG A 145 10.62 22.24 8.66
C ARG A 145 11.07 20.78 8.77
N PRO A 146 11.77 20.38 9.85
CA PRO A 146 12.12 18.97 10.08
C PRO A 146 10.89 18.07 10.08
N LEU A 147 11.00 16.88 9.50
CA LEU A 147 9.89 15.93 9.40
C LEU A 147 9.25 15.55 10.75
N PRO A 148 10.00 15.35 11.87
CA PRO A 148 9.38 15.09 13.17
C PRO A 148 8.39 16.18 13.60
N LYS A 149 8.68 17.45 13.27
CA LYS A 149 7.78 18.58 13.56
C LYS A 149 6.52 18.50 12.70
N ARG A 150 6.64 18.17 11.41
CA ARG A 150 5.50 18.02 10.51
C ARG A 150 4.59 16.84 10.92
N LEU A 151 5.19 15.71 11.30
CA LEU A 151 4.48 14.55 11.85
C LEU A 151 3.73 14.90 13.15
N LYS A 152 4.36 15.70 14.02
CA LYS A 152 3.73 16.23 15.22
C LYS A 152 2.52 17.12 14.90
N ASP A 153 2.60 17.94 13.87
CA ASP A 153 1.50 18.83 13.49
C ASP A 153 0.28 18.05 12.97
N ILE A 154 0.49 17.08 12.06
CA ILE A 154 -0.63 16.28 11.50
C ILE A 154 -1.27 15.33 12.53
N SER A 155 -0.53 14.94 13.57
CA SER A 155 -1.04 14.09 14.66
C SER A 155 -1.76 14.86 15.77
N GLY A 156 -1.76 16.20 15.71
CA GLY A 156 -2.28 17.05 16.78
C GLY A 156 -1.39 17.02 18.04
N GLY A 157 -0.09 16.80 17.88
CA GLY A 157 0.88 16.74 18.97
C GLY A 157 0.99 15.39 19.67
N ARG A 158 0.28 14.37 19.17
CA ARG A 158 0.22 13.03 19.77
C ARG A 158 1.25 12.10 19.13
N ARG A 159 1.96 11.35 19.97
CA ARG A 159 2.94 10.34 19.56
C ARG A 159 2.96 9.26 20.62
N ALA A 160 2.58 8.04 20.25
CA ALA A 160 2.81 6.87 21.10
C ALA A 160 4.32 6.61 21.22
N ASN A 161 4.75 5.97 22.30
CA ASN A 161 6.13 5.49 22.35
C ASN A 161 6.30 4.27 21.43
N SER A 162 7.54 4.03 20.99
CA SER A 162 7.93 2.95 20.07
C SER A 162 7.32 1.59 20.41
N LYS A 163 7.41 1.17 21.69
CA LYS A 163 6.86 -0.12 22.14
C LYS A 163 5.33 -0.17 22.03
N LEU A 164 4.63 0.81 22.61
CA LEU A 164 3.17 0.85 22.63
C LEU A 164 2.60 0.86 21.20
N ARG A 165 3.22 1.64 20.31
CA ARG A 165 2.83 1.68 18.90
C ARG A 165 2.95 0.30 18.25
N ALA A 166 4.08 -0.38 18.43
CA ALA A 166 4.27 -1.73 17.90
C ALA A 166 3.26 -2.73 18.50
N GLU A 167 2.98 -2.66 19.81
CA GLU A 167 1.97 -3.51 20.46
C GLU A 167 0.55 -3.26 19.93
N ILE A 168 0.20 -2.02 19.59
CA ILE A 168 -1.09 -1.71 18.96
C ILE A 168 -1.21 -2.40 17.60
N PHE A 169 -0.20 -2.27 16.74
CA PHE A 169 -0.23 -2.89 15.42
C PHE A 169 -0.07 -4.43 15.44
N ASP A 170 0.58 -4.98 16.48
CA ASP A 170 0.70 -6.44 16.69
C ASP A 170 -0.59 -7.05 17.25
N GLY A 171 -1.42 -6.24 17.94
CA GLY A 171 -2.70 -6.66 18.48
C GLY A 171 -3.84 -6.77 17.46
N MET A 172 -3.61 -6.30 16.23
CA MET A 172 -4.54 -6.39 15.10
C MET A 172 -4.59 -7.80 14.50
N GLU A 173 -5.47 -8.05 13.52
CA GLU A 173 -5.49 -9.32 12.79
C GLU A 173 -4.15 -9.53 12.06
N VAL A 174 -3.53 -10.70 12.24
CA VAL A 174 -2.27 -11.05 11.58
C VAL A 174 -2.56 -11.83 10.30
N LEU A 175 -2.15 -11.30 9.15
CA LEU A 175 -2.35 -11.94 7.84
C LEU A 175 -1.13 -12.78 7.42
N ASP A 176 0.09 -12.33 7.74
CA ASP A 176 1.35 -13.06 7.60
C ASP A 176 2.14 -13.02 8.91
N ASP A 177 2.55 -14.19 9.41
CA ASP A 177 3.35 -14.34 10.64
C ASP A 177 4.65 -13.51 10.63
N LYS A 178 5.17 -13.14 9.45
CA LYS A 178 6.32 -12.23 9.33
C LYS A 178 6.05 -10.86 9.95
N TRP A 179 4.80 -10.41 10.00
CA TRP A 179 4.42 -9.14 10.62
C TRP A 179 4.75 -9.11 12.11
N THR A 180 4.26 -10.10 12.86
CA THR A 180 4.57 -10.27 14.28
C THR A 180 6.07 -10.43 14.53
N GLN A 181 6.81 -11.10 13.63
CA GLN A 181 8.27 -11.20 13.75
C GLN A 181 8.97 -9.85 13.60
N LEU A 182 8.50 -8.98 12.68
CA LEU A 182 9.02 -7.62 12.53
C LEU A 182 8.73 -6.78 13.78
N LEU A 183 7.47 -6.75 14.23
CA LEU A 183 7.05 -5.94 15.38
C LEU A 183 7.73 -6.37 16.68
N ASN A 184 8.00 -7.66 16.85
CA ASN A 184 8.75 -8.16 18.02
C ASN A 184 10.15 -7.54 18.15
N LYS A 185 10.81 -7.14 17.06
CA LYS A 185 12.09 -6.40 17.13
C LYS A 185 11.96 -5.08 17.88
N ILE A 186 10.79 -4.45 17.83
CA ILE A 186 10.48 -3.20 18.51
C ILE A 186 9.93 -3.45 19.91
N ILE A 187 9.02 -4.42 20.07
CA ILE A 187 8.38 -4.73 21.36
C ILE A 187 9.41 -5.16 22.42
N THR A 188 10.44 -5.91 21.98
CA THR A 188 11.52 -6.42 22.85
C THR A 188 12.64 -5.41 23.11
N ASP A 189 12.90 -4.53 22.15
CA ASP A 189 14.00 -3.55 22.19
C ASP A 189 13.52 -2.23 21.55
N PRO A 190 12.69 -1.43 22.25
CA PRO A 190 12.08 -0.24 21.66
C PRO A 190 13.11 0.84 21.32
N VAL A 191 12.81 1.64 20.30
CA VAL A 191 13.68 2.72 19.86
C VAL A 191 13.44 3.95 20.74
N SER A 192 14.52 4.64 21.10
CA SER A 192 14.42 5.90 21.85
C SER A 192 13.84 7.00 20.96
N GLU A 193 13.13 7.97 21.54
CA GLU A 193 12.54 9.09 20.76
C GLU A 193 13.62 9.86 19.96
N ALA A 194 14.82 9.98 20.52
CA ALA A 194 15.95 10.64 19.85
C ALA A 194 16.49 9.85 18.65
N ASP A 195 16.54 8.52 18.75
CA ASP A 195 16.99 7.67 17.63
C ASP A 195 15.90 7.51 16.57
N GLU A 196 14.63 7.54 16.97
CA GLU A 196 13.50 7.61 16.06
C GLU A 196 13.53 8.92 15.27
N ASP A 197 13.68 10.08 15.93
CA ASP A 197 13.82 11.38 15.26
C ASP A 197 15.04 11.43 14.33
N ARG A 198 16.15 10.81 14.73
CA ARG A 198 17.34 10.69 13.88
C ARG A 198 17.03 9.90 12.62
N THR A 199 16.41 8.72 12.76
CA THR A 199 16.05 7.85 11.64
C THR A 199 15.06 8.53 10.71
N VAL A 200 14.08 9.27 11.28
CA VAL A 200 13.11 10.07 10.52
C VAL A 200 13.81 11.13 9.67
N ASN A 201 14.78 11.86 10.24
CA ASN A 201 15.51 12.89 9.50
C ASN A 201 16.48 12.30 8.46
N GLU A 202 17.14 11.18 8.75
CA GLU A 202 18.05 10.49 7.81
C GLU A 202 17.32 9.93 6.58
N ASN A 203 16.02 9.62 6.73
CA ASN A 203 15.17 9.05 5.67
C ASN A 203 13.97 9.96 5.37
N GLU A 204 14.18 11.28 5.44
CA GLU A 204 13.11 12.27 5.39
C GLU A 204 12.25 12.15 4.13
N LYS A 205 12.87 11.94 2.96
CA LYS A 205 12.15 11.90 1.68
C LYS A 205 11.18 10.72 1.66
N GLU A 206 11.67 9.53 1.94
CA GLU A 206 10.92 8.28 1.91
C GLU A 206 9.76 8.30 2.90
N LEU A 207 10.02 8.75 4.13
CA LEU A 207 9.03 8.79 5.20
C LEU A 207 8.00 9.92 5.01
N ALA A 208 8.39 11.08 4.46
CA ALA A 208 7.44 12.12 4.09
C ALA A 208 6.52 11.68 2.95
N ASN A 209 7.06 10.95 1.97
CA ASN A 209 6.27 10.37 0.88
C ASN A 209 5.28 9.31 1.38
N PHE A 210 5.71 8.44 2.31
CA PHE A 210 4.83 7.47 2.97
C PHE A 210 3.70 8.16 3.75
N ALA A 211 4.03 9.19 4.54
CA ALA A 211 3.04 9.95 5.29
C ALA A 211 2.04 10.68 4.35
N ALA A 212 2.53 11.30 3.28
CA ALA A 212 1.70 11.97 2.28
C ALA A 212 0.77 10.98 1.56
N TYR A 213 1.26 9.79 1.26
CA TYR A 213 0.47 8.69 0.70
C TYR A 213 -0.70 8.30 1.61
N LEU A 214 -0.43 8.04 2.89
CA LEU A 214 -1.47 7.68 3.86
C LEU A 214 -2.49 8.81 4.05
N LEU A 215 -2.03 10.06 4.11
CA LEU A 215 -2.91 11.22 4.21
C LEU A 215 -3.81 11.39 2.98
N TYR A 216 -3.31 11.09 1.78
CA TYR A 216 -4.09 11.10 0.55
C TYR A 216 -5.12 9.98 0.53
N ARG A 217 -4.72 8.76 0.92
CA ARG A 217 -5.60 7.58 0.91
C ARG A 217 -6.66 7.64 2.01
N TYR A 218 -6.29 8.11 3.21
CA TYR A 218 -7.12 8.12 4.42
C TYR A 218 -7.31 9.54 4.96
N LYS A 219 -8.29 10.26 4.40
CA LYS A 219 -8.57 11.66 4.75
C LYS A 219 -8.91 11.82 6.23
N GLY A 220 -8.29 12.81 6.88
CA GLY A 220 -8.50 13.11 8.29
C GLY A 220 -7.75 12.18 9.25
N ALA A 221 -7.01 11.19 8.75
CA ALA A 221 -6.29 10.21 9.55
C ALA A 221 -4.86 10.67 9.92
N GLY A 222 -4.70 11.93 10.32
CA GLY A 222 -3.37 12.53 10.51
C GLY A 222 -2.52 11.87 11.59
N ARG A 223 -3.14 11.43 12.70
CA ARG A 223 -2.45 10.67 13.74
C ARG A 223 -2.13 9.24 13.28
N PHE A 224 -3.04 8.56 12.58
CA PHE A 224 -2.73 7.26 11.96
C PHE A 224 -1.52 7.35 11.02
N ALA A 225 -1.51 8.33 10.11
CA ALA A 225 -0.40 8.55 9.18
C ALA A 225 0.93 8.80 9.92
N ALA A 226 0.91 9.62 10.98
CA ALA A 226 2.10 9.87 11.78
C ALA A 226 2.60 8.63 12.52
N GLU A 227 1.70 7.90 13.20
CA GLU A 227 2.05 6.70 13.95
C GLU A 227 2.54 5.58 13.02
N ALA A 228 1.90 5.38 11.88
CA ALA A 228 2.40 4.46 10.86
C ALA A 228 3.81 4.87 10.39
N THR A 229 4.05 6.15 10.09
CA THR A 229 5.37 6.64 9.66
C THR A 229 6.45 6.41 10.71
N TYR A 230 6.12 6.66 11.98
CA TYR A 230 6.97 6.38 13.12
C TYR A 230 7.26 4.89 13.28
N LEU A 231 6.28 4.00 13.05
CA LEU A 231 6.51 2.55 13.03
C LEU A 231 7.53 2.13 11.94
N ILE A 232 7.41 2.70 10.73
CA ILE A 232 8.37 2.41 9.65
C ILE A 232 9.78 2.89 10.07
N ALA A 233 9.87 4.06 10.71
CA ALA A 233 11.14 4.58 11.22
C ALA A 233 11.72 3.72 12.36
N ASP A 234 10.89 3.24 13.28
CA ASP A 234 11.26 2.31 14.35
C ASP A 234 11.92 1.05 13.76
N LEU A 235 11.29 0.45 12.74
CA LEU A 235 11.81 -0.75 12.06
C LEU A 235 13.06 -0.46 11.22
N ALA A 236 13.15 0.72 10.60
CA ALA A 236 14.35 1.17 9.89
C ALA A 236 15.54 1.34 10.84
N ALA A 237 15.33 1.85 12.05
CA ALA A 237 16.36 1.93 13.10
C ALA A 237 16.86 0.54 13.54
N LYS A 238 16.07 -0.52 13.32
CA LYS A 238 16.47 -1.93 13.49
C LYS A 238 17.07 -2.57 12.23
N GLY A 239 17.44 -1.77 11.24
CA GLY A 239 18.09 -2.21 10.01
C GLY A 239 17.15 -2.81 8.97
N CYS A 240 15.83 -2.59 9.08
CA CYS A 240 14.88 -3.00 8.05
C CYS A 240 14.82 -1.96 6.92
N GLY A 241 14.65 -2.38 5.67
CA GLY A 241 14.50 -1.46 4.54
C GLY A 241 13.12 -0.80 4.53
N ILE A 242 13.06 0.53 4.42
CA ILE A 242 11.81 1.31 4.48
C ILE A 242 10.78 0.84 3.47
N GLN A 243 11.18 0.60 2.21
CA GLN A 243 10.29 0.15 1.15
C GLN A 243 9.66 -1.20 1.48
N GLU A 244 10.46 -2.16 1.95
CA GLU A 244 9.94 -3.49 2.28
C GLU A 244 9.00 -3.43 3.49
N VAL A 245 9.35 -2.66 4.52
CA VAL A 245 8.48 -2.49 5.68
C VAL A 245 7.18 -1.78 5.30
N ALA A 246 7.23 -0.75 4.46
CA ALA A 246 6.03 -0.06 3.97
C ALA A 246 5.13 -1.00 3.13
N ARG A 247 5.72 -1.87 2.31
CA ARG A 247 5.01 -2.89 1.53
C ARG A 247 4.31 -3.90 2.44
N VAL A 248 5.02 -4.42 3.45
CA VAL A 248 4.46 -5.36 4.44
C VAL A 248 3.36 -4.67 5.26
N PHE A 249 3.60 -3.46 5.74
CA PHE A 249 2.58 -2.65 6.45
C PHE A 249 1.31 -2.50 5.61
N SER A 250 1.44 -2.20 4.31
CA SER A 250 0.30 -2.09 3.42
C SER A 250 -0.48 -3.40 3.31
N GLY A 251 0.22 -4.52 3.15
CA GLY A 251 -0.41 -5.85 3.11
C GLY A 251 -1.16 -6.19 4.39
N GLU A 252 -0.56 -5.93 5.55
CA GLU A 252 -1.14 -6.28 6.86
C GLU A 252 -2.25 -5.32 7.29
N VAL A 253 -2.05 -4.02 7.11
CA VAL A 253 -2.95 -3.00 7.66
C VAL A 253 -3.93 -2.50 6.60
N GLU A 254 -3.45 -2.07 5.43
CA GLU A 254 -4.29 -1.40 4.42
C GLU A 254 -5.12 -2.37 3.56
N TYR A 255 -4.75 -3.65 3.50
CA TYR A 255 -5.41 -4.70 2.73
C TYR A 255 -6.26 -5.65 3.59
N SER A 256 -6.39 -5.38 4.90
CA SER A 256 -7.46 -5.92 5.75
C SER A 256 -8.42 -4.80 6.13
N ASP A 257 -9.69 -4.94 5.73
CA ASP A 257 -10.75 -3.98 6.07
C ASP A 257 -10.91 -3.85 7.60
N ILE A 258 -10.69 -4.95 8.34
CA ILE A 258 -10.75 -4.98 9.80
C ILE A 258 -9.60 -4.15 10.39
N ASN A 259 -8.37 -4.38 9.92
CA ASN A 259 -7.20 -3.72 10.46
C ASN A 259 -7.17 -2.23 10.15
N ILE A 260 -7.55 -1.82 8.94
CA ILE A 260 -7.59 -0.40 8.62
C ILE A 260 -8.67 0.33 9.42
N ASP A 261 -9.86 -0.26 9.58
CA ASP A 261 -10.92 0.33 10.41
C ASP A 261 -10.48 0.46 11.88
N GLU A 262 -9.86 -0.60 12.43
CA GLU A 262 -9.31 -0.59 13.80
C GLU A 262 -8.20 0.44 13.97
N ALA A 263 -7.27 0.55 13.00
CA ALA A 263 -6.19 1.52 13.03
C ALA A 263 -6.73 2.96 12.98
N LEU A 264 -7.68 3.23 12.08
CA LEU A 264 -8.32 4.53 11.97
C LEU A 264 -9.10 4.91 13.22
N GLU A 265 -9.77 3.96 13.90
CA GLU A 265 -10.43 4.18 15.20
C GLU A 265 -9.43 4.44 16.33
N THR A 266 -8.40 3.61 16.44
CA THR A 266 -7.40 3.67 17.51
C THR A 266 -6.64 5.00 17.47
N PHE A 267 -6.40 5.51 16.26
CA PHE A 267 -5.63 6.73 16.02
C PHE A 267 -6.49 7.92 15.58
N LYS A 268 -7.78 7.99 15.96
CA LYS A 268 -8.55 9.24 15.86
C LYS A 268 -7.93 10.37 16.68
#